data_AF-A0A7C5KNS2-F1
#
_entry.id   AF-A0A7C5KNS2-F1
#
_cell.length_a   1.000
_cell.length_b   1.000
_cell.length_c   1.000
_cell.angle_alpha   90.00
_cell.angle_beta   90.00
_cell.angle_gamma   90.00
#
_symmetry.space_group_name_H-M   'P 1'
#
loop_
_entity.id
_entity.type
_entity.pdbx_description
1 polymer ?
#
loop_
_entity_poly.entity_id
_entity_poly.type
_entity_poly.pdbx_seq_one_letter_code
_entity_poly.pdbx_strand_id
1 'polypeptide(L)'
;MSRQIQDSDEPVIVDARQSPIAAAVQRGVCRMLRNAGHMPVLEFTLPSGRRADILSVNDRGEFWIIEIKSSLADFRSDSKWPDYSAYCDRFFFARPVELDDGIFPADSGLIVADAYGAQILRHPASHPMAAARRKALTLKFARTAAHRLLQIHDPAGPGAY
;
A
#
# COMPACT_ATOMS: atom_id res chain seq x y z
N MET A 1 0.40 19.44 40.28
CA MET A 1 -0.65 19.12 39.30
C MET A 1 0.01 18.37 38.15
N SER A 2 0.03 17.04 38.23
CA SER A 2 0.63 16.17 37.20
C SER A 2 -0.35 15.99 36.04
N ARG A 3 0.03 16.42 34.83
CA ARG A 3 -0.71 16.15 33.59
C ARG A 3 -0.60 14.66 33.30
N GLN A 4 -1.68 13.91 33.51
CA GLN A 4 -1.84 12.60 32.89
C GLN A 4 -1.88 12.80 31.37
N ILE A 5 -0.94 12.17 30.66
CA ILE A 5 -1.02 11.97 29.23
C ILE A 5 -2.16 10.97 29.02
N GLN A 6 -3.28 11.44 28.49
CA GLN A 6 -4.33 10.54 28.00
C GLN A 6 -3.74 9.78 26.81
N ASP A 7 -3.50 8.48 27.00
CA ASP A 7 -3.36 7.54 25.89
C ASP A 7 -4.65 7.66 25.07
N SER A 8 -4.53 8.14 23.83
CA SER A 8 -5.65 8.22 22.91
C SER A 8 -6.04 6.79 22.53
N ASP A 9 -7.21 6.36 22.97
CA ASP A 9 -7.86 5.07 22.70
C ASP A 9 -8.31 4.94 21.22
N GLU A 10 -7.54 5.53 20.29
CA GLU A 10 -7.74 5.31 18.87
C GLU A 10 -7.39 3.85 18.56
N PRO A 11 -8.26 3.12 17.84
CA PRO A 11 -7.94 1.76 17.44
C PRO A 11 -6.76 1.81 16.45
N VAL A 12 -5.55 1.62 16.97
CA VAL A 12 -4.39 1.31 16.16
C VAL A 12 -4.58 -0.12 15.71
N ILE A 13 -4.98 -0.29 14.45
CA ILE A 13 -4.96 -1.60 13.80
C ILE A 13 -3.49 -1.99 13.65
N VAL A 14 -2.92 -2.65 14.66
CA VAL A 14 -1.57 -3.22 14.62
C VAL A 14 -1.65 -4.55 13.87
N ASP A 15 -1.18 -4.61 12.63
CA ASP A 15 -0.98 -5.88 11.94
C ASP A 15 0.29 -6.56 12.50
N ALA A 16 0.10 -7.56 13.36
CA ALA A 16 1.17 -8.31 14.02
C ALA A 16 2.07 -9.13 13.06
N ARG A 17 1.80 -9.11 11.75
CA ARG A 17 2.58 -9.82 10.73
C ARG A 17 3.59 -8.93 9.99
N GLN A 18 3.53 -7.61 10.17
CA GLN A 18 4.48 -6.68 9.55
C GLN A 18 5.65 -6.39 10.50
N SER A 19 6.88 -6.40 9.99
CA SER A 19 8.03 -5.93 10.75
C SER A 19 7.87 -4.42 11.07
N PRO A 20 8.44 -3.91 12.17
CA PRO A 20 8.41 -2.47 12.47
C PRO A 20 8.95 -1.61 11.32
N ILE A 21 9.94 -2.15 10.58
CA ILE A 21 10.51 -1.51 9.38
C ILE A 21 9.47 -1.42 8.26
N ALA A 22 8.75 -2.52 7.96
CA ALA A 22 7.70 -2.52 6.96
C ALA A 22 6.57 -1.54 7.30
N ALA A 23 6.15 -1.50 8.57
CA ALA A 23 5.13 -0.56 9.03
C ALA A 23 5.58 0.90 8.91
N ALA A 24 6.85 1.20 9.21
CA ALA A 24 7.43 2.52 9.02
C ALA A 24 7.41 2.92 7.53
N VAL A 25 7.93 2.08 6.65
CA VAL A 25 7.92 2.29 5.19
C VAL A 25 6.50 2.51 4.68
N GLN A 26 5.54 1.67 5.08
CA GLN A 26 4.12 1.80 4.72
C GLN A 26 3.57 3.18 5.07
N ARG A 27 3.87 3.67 6.29
CA ARG A 27 3.41 4.98 6.76
C ARG A 27 3.99 6.11 5.91
N GLY A 28 5.30 6.08 5.63
CA GLY A 28 5.95 7.07 4.77
C GLY A 28 5.37 7.09 3.37
N VAL A 29 5.20 5.91 2.76
CA VAL A 29 4.60 5.77 1.43
C VAL A 29 3.18 6.33 1.39
N CYS A 30 2.33 6.02 2.38
CA CYS A 30 0.96 6.54 2.44
C CYS A 30 0.92 8.07 2.50
N ARG A 31 1.84 8.69 3.24
CA ARG A 31 1.96 10.16 3.31
C ARG A 31 2.36 10.75 1.97
N MET A 32 3.37 10.17 1.33
CA MET A 32 3.81 10.58 -0.01
C MET A 32 2.69 10.43 -1.05
N LEU A 33 1.96 9.30 -1.04
CA LEU A 33 0.83 9.06 -1.95
C LEU A 33 -0.26 10.13 -1.76
N ARG A 34 -0.63 10.45 -0.52
CA ARG A 34 -1.61 11.49 -0.23
C ARG A 34 -1.16 12.85 -0.77
N ASN A 35 0.10 13.21 -0.59
CA ASN A 35 0.67 14.45 -1.14
C ASN A 35 0.68 14.46 -2.68
N ALA A 36 0.77 13.29 -3.30
CA ALA A 36 0.71 13.11 -4.75
C ALA A 36 -0.73 12.99 -5.30
N GLY A 37 -1.78 13.19 -4.47
CA GLY A 37 -3.17 13.09 -4.90
C GLY A 37 -3.69 11.64 -5.04
N HIS A 38 -2.97 10.66 -4.52
CA HIS A 38 -3.37 9.26 -4.48
C HIS A 38 -4.03 8.90 -3.15
N MET A 39 -5.09 8.09 -3.18
CA MET A 39 -5.71 7.49 -2.01
C MET A 39 -5.34 6.01 -1.88
N PRO A 40 -4.64 5.59 -0.81
CA PRO A 40 -4.21 4.20 -0.63
C PRO A 40 -5.24 3.34 0.12
N VAL A 41 -5.27 2.05 -0.22
CA VAL A 41 -5.85 0.95 0.55
C VAL A 41 -4.77 -0.10 0.77
N LEU A 42 -4.48 -0.40 2.03
CA LEU A 42 -3.43 -1.32 2.45
C LEU A 42 -3.86 -2.80 2.27
N GLU A 43 -2.93 -3.75 2.17
CA GLU A 43 -3.22 -5.19 2.19
C GLU A 43 -4.40 -5.58 1.26
N PHE A 44 -4.35 -5.12 0.01
CA PHE A 44 -5.47 -5.22 -0.93
C PHE A 44 -5.41 -6.52 -1.73
N THR A 45 -6.43 -7.37 -1.58
CA THR A 45 -6.54 -8.60 -2.38
C THR A 45 -6.98 -8.29 -3.82
N LEU A 46 -6.10 -8.52 -4.78
CA LEU A 46 -6.36 -8.38 -6.22
C LEU A 46 -7.35 -9.44 -6.74
N PRO A 47 -7.97 -9.25 -7.91
CA PRO A 47 -8.81 -10.28 -8.54
C PRO A 47 -8.09 -11.61 -8.79
N SER A 48 -6.77 -11.62 -8.94
CA SER A 48 -5.95 -12.83 -9.04
C SER A 48 -5.83 -13.64 -7.74
N GLY A 49 -6.33 -13.12 -6.63
CA GLY A 49 -6.15 -13.71 -5.29
C GLY A 49 -4.81 -13.34 -4.62
N ARG A 50 -3.91 -12.67 -5.34
CA ARG A 50 -2.70 -12.09 -4.73
C ARG A 50 -3.07 -10.90 -3.86
N ARG A 51 -2.20 -10.55 -2.90
CA ARG A 51 -2.38 -9.40 -2.02
C ARG A 51 -1.27 -8.39 -2.32
N ALA A 52 -1.67 -7.17 -2.66
CA ALA A 52 -0.76 -6.04 -2.79
C ALA A 52 -0.62 -5.36 -1.43
N ASP A 53 0.59 -4.96 -1.04
CA ASP A 53 0.80 -4.25 0.24
C ASP A 53 0.07 -2.91 0.24
N ILE A 54 0.16 -2.16 -0.87
CA ILE A 54 -0.60 -0.93 -1.06
C ILE A 54 -1.13 -0.87 -2.49
N LEU A 55 -2.45 -0.74 -2.64
CA LEU A 55 -3.08 -0.31 -3.88
C LEU A 55 -3.56 1.13 -3.71
N SER A 56 -3.26 2.02 -4.65
CA SER A 56 -3.73 3.41 -4.61
C SER A 56 -4.36 3.86 -5.92
N VAL A 57 -5.25 4.84 -5.85
CA VAL A 57 -5.91 5.46 -7.01
C VAL A 57 -5.90 6.98 -6.91
N ASN A 58 -5.72 7.68 -8.03
CA ASN A 58 -5.85 9.14 -8.11
C ASN A 58 -7.16 9.59 -8.76
N ASP A 59 -7.37 10.90 -8.88
CA ASP A 59 -8.54 11.54 -9.49
C ASP A 59 -8.75 11.20 -10.97
N ARG A 60 -7.67 10.88 -11.70
CA ARG A 60 -7.70 10.38 -13.08
C ARG A 60 -8.01 8.89 -13.19
N GLY A 61 -8.16 8.20 -12.06
CA GLY A 61 -8.40 6.75 -12.01
C GLY A 61 -7.17 5.91 -12.35
N GLU A 62 -5.96 6.47 -12.26
CA GLU A 62 -4.70 5.71 -12.40
C GLU A 62 -4.42 4.93 -11.13
N PHE A 63 -4.12 3.64 -11.28
CA PHE A 63 -3.81 2.73 -10.18
C PHE A 63 -2.30 2.53 -10.04
N TRP A 64 -1.79 2.70 -8.82
CA TRP A 64 -0.42 2.30 -8.48
C TRP A 64 -0.46 1.14 -7.49
N ILE A 65 0.40 0.15 -7.72
CA ILE A 65 0.71 -0.90 -6.74
C ILE A 65 2.09 -0.61 -6.17
N ILE A 66 2.20 -0.70 -4.84
CA ILE A 66 3.46 -0.57 -4.12
C ILE A 66 3.64 -1.83 -3.28
N GLU A 67 4.77 -2.51 -3.47
CA GLU A 67 5.22 -3.66 -2.68
C GLU A 67 6.36 -3.26 -1.76
N ILE A 68 6.19 -3.47 -0.46
CA ILE A 68 7.15 -3.11 0.57
C ILE A 68 8.13 -4.26 0.74
N LYS A 69 9.43 -3.98 0.55
CA LYS A 69 10.50 -4.93 0.83
C LYS A 69 11.36 -4.39 1.96
N SER A 70 11.18 -4.97 3.14
CA SER A 70 11.86 -4.56 4.37
C SER A 70 13.29 -5.11 4.50
N SER A 71 13.65 -6.09 3.68
CA SER A 71 14.99 -6.69 3.65
C SER A 71 15.31 -7.36 2.30
N LEU A 72 16.56 -7.76 2.10
CA LEU A 72 16.98 -8.56 0.94
C LEU A 72 16.30 -9.93 0.91
N ALA A 73 16.06 -10.56 2.06
CA ALA A 73 15.38 -11.85 2.14
C ALA A 73 13.91 -11.74 1.71
N ASP A 74 13.25 -10.67 2.14
CA ASP A 74 11.87 -10.32 1.76
C ASP A 74 11.76 -10.20 0.23
N PHE A 75 12.63 -9.38 -0.38
CA PHE A 75 12.70 -9.25 -1.84
C PHE A 75 12.94 -10.59 -2.56
N ARG A 76 13.92 -11.39 -2.11
CA ARG A 76 14.25 -12.68 -2.75
C ARG A 76 13.13 -13.71 -2.68
N SER A 77 12.25 -13.62 -1.68
CA SER A 77 11.13 -14.55 -1.52
C SER A 77 9.93 -14.22 -2.42
N ASP A 78 9.84 -12.98 -2.90
CA ASP A 78 8.79 -12.54 -3.80
C ASP A 78 9.21 -12.69 -5.27
N SER A 79 8.82 -13.82 -5.86
CA SER A 79 9.04 -14.14 -7.28
C SER A 79 7.82 -13.85 -8.15
N LYS A 80 6.73 -13.34 -7.58
CA LYS A 80 5.41 -13.29 -8.23
C LYS A 80 4.93 -11.87 -8.50
N TRP A 81 5.73 -10.88 -8.13
CA TRP A 81 5.47 -9.47 -8.42
C TRP A 81 5.16 -9.13 -9.89
N PRO A 82 5.66 -9.85 -10.93
CA PRO A 82 5.28 -9.54 -12.31
C PRO A 82 3.78 -9.70 -12.58
N ASP A 83 3.07 -10.55 -11.81
CA ASP A 83 1.61 -10.75 -11.89
C ASP A 83 0.83 -9.44 -11.60
N TYR A 84 1.44 -8.49 -10.89
CA TYR A 84 0.81 -7.23 -10.48
C TYR A 84 0.67 -6.21 -11.60
N SER A 85 1.51 -6.31 -12.63
CA SER A 85 1.48 -5.43 -13.81
C SER A 85 0.11 -5.40 -14.51
N ALA A 86 -0.65 -6.50 -14.44
CA ALA A 86 -1.99 -6.56 -15.00
C ALA A 86 -3.03 -5.69 -14.25
N TYR A 87 -2.73 -5.27 -13.02
CA TYR A 87 -3.66 -4.61 -12.09
C TYR A 87 -3.18 -3.22 -11.63
N CYS A 88 -2.20 -2.63 -12.30
CA CYS A 88 -1.80 -1.24 -12.07
C CYS A 88 -1.36 -0.57 -13.37
N ASP A 89 -1.36 0.76 -13.38
CA ASP A 89 -0.71 1.56 -14.41
C ASP A 89 0.79 1.71 -14.13
N ARG A 90 1.17 1.68 -12.85
CA ARG A 90 2.56 1.74 -12.40
C ARG A 90 2.77 0.83 -11.20
N PHE A 91 3.87 0.09 -11.24
CA PHE A 91 4.30 -0.80 -10.16
C PHE A 91 5.56 -0.24 -9.50
N PHE A 92 5.58 -0.20 -8.17
CA PHE A 92 6.73 0.25 -7.39
C PHE A 92 7.13 -0.79 -6.35
N PHE A 93 8.42 -0.93 -6.13
CA PHE A 93 8.91 -1.39 -4.83
C PHE A 93 9.09 -0.20 -3.90
N ALA A 94 8.82 -0.40 -2.61
CA ALA A 94 9.18 0.52 -1.54
C ALA A 94 10.16 -0.14 -0.58
N ARG A 95 11.24 0.57 -0.24
CA ARG A 95 12.32 0.05 0.60
C ARG A 95 12.70 1.02 1.72
N PRO A 96 13.24 0.52 2.86
CA PRO A 96 13.80 1.37 3.90
C PRO A 96 15.13 2.00 3.46
N VAL A 97 15.56 3.07 4.13
CA VAL A 97 16.78 3.82 3.78
C VAL A 97 18.04 2.94 3.76
N GLU A 98 18.08 1.92 4.60
CA GLU A 98 19.20 1.02 4.81
C GLU A 98 19.31 -0.10 3.76
N LEU A 99 18.22 -0.40 3.04
CA LEU A 99 18.23 -1.45 2.02
C LEU A 99 18.76 -0.88 0.69
N ASP A 100 19.76 -1.57 0.12
CA ASP A 100 20.39 -1.19 -1.15
C ASP A 100 19.37 -1.04 -2.28
N ASP A 101 19.50 0.00 -3.09
CA ASP A 101 18.61 0.26 -4.23
C ASP A 101 18.99 -0.57 -5.46
N GLY A 102 20.26 -0.98 -5.57
CA GLY A 102 20.81 -1.75 -6.68
C GLY A 102 20.24 -3.16 -6.85
N ILE A 103 19.57 -3.70 -5.82
CA ILE A 103 18.96 -5.04 -5.89
C ILE A 103 17.64 -5.07 -6.66
N PHE A 104 17.00 -3.92 -6.87
CA PHE A 104 15.67 -3.84 -7.48
C PHE A 104 15.74 -3.75 -9.02
N PRO A 105 14.84 -4.40 -9.76
CA PRO A 105 14.80 -4.36 -11.23
C PRO A 105 14.72 -2.93 -11.79
N ALA A 106 15.50 -2.62 -12.82
CA ALA A 106 15.59 -1.27 -13.38
C ALA A 106 14.29 -0.79 -14.05
N ASP A 107 13.44 -1.70 -14.49
CA ASP A 107 12.14 -1.46 -15.12
C ASP A 107 11.00 -1.22 -14.10
N SER A 108 11.21 -1.57 -12.83
CA SER A 108 10.25 -1.28 -11.77
C SER A 108 10.38 0.16 -11.27
N GLY A 109 9.29 0.70 -10.71
CA GLY A 109 9.37 1.89 -9.89
C GLY A 109 10.11 1.61 -8.59
N LEU A 110 10.73 2.63 -8.02
CA LEU A 110 11.41 2.51 -6.73
C LEU A 110 11.12 3.72 -5.83
N ILE A 111 10.72 3.43 -4.61
CA ILE A 111 10.45 4.39 -3.55
C ILE A 111 11.37 4.08 -2.37
N VAL A 112 12.02 5.10 -1.81
CA VAL A 112 12.66 5.03 -0.49
C VAL A 112 11.76 5.70 0.54
N ALA A 113 11.59 5.08 1.71
CA ALA A 113 10.70 5.60 2.74
C ALA A 113 11.15 5.26 4.16
N ASP A 114 10.64 6.02 5.11
CA ASP A 114 10.70 5.77 6.55
C ASP A 114 9.35 6.09 7.21
N ALA A 115 9.28 6.14 8.54
CA ALA A 115 8.03 6.45 9.25
C ALA A 115 7.52 7.89 9.01
N TYR A 116 8.34 8.78 8.48
CA TYR A 116 8.07 10.20 8.35
C TYR A 116 7.60 10.58 6.95
N GLY A 117 8.19 9.99 5.91
CA GLY A 117 7.86 10.28 4.52
C GLY A 117 8.46 9.29 3.53
N ALA A 118 8.35 9.62 2.24
CA ALA A 118 8.92 8.82 1.17
C ALA A 118 9.26 9.68 -0.05
N GLN A 119 10.17 9.18 -0.88
CA GLN A 119 10.59 9.78 -2.13
C GLN A 119 10.60 8.72 -3.24
N ILE A 120 10.06 9.07 -4.41
CA ILE A 120 10.22 8.26 -5.62
C ILE A 120 11.63 8.48 -6.16
N LEU A 121 12.45 7.43 -6.16
CA LEU A 121 13.80 7.43 -6.73
C LEU A 121 13.76 7.12 -8.23
N ARG A 122 12.82 6.28 -8.65
CA ARG A 122 12.65 5.87 -10.04
C ARG A 122 11.17 5.78 -10.39
N HIS A 123 10.78 6.53 -11.42
CA HIS A 123 9.45 6.42 -12.02
C HIS A 123 9.46 5.34 -13.12
N PRO A 124 8.62 4.30 -13.03
CA PRO A 124 8.52 3.30 -14.09
C PRO A 124 7.75 3.88 -15.27
N ALA A 125 7.90 3.26 -16.44
CA ALA A 125 7.01 3.53 -17.58
C ALA A 125 5.55 3.23 -17.21
N SER A 126 4.63 4.01 -17.78
CA SER A 126 3.19 3.75 -17.61
C SER A 126 2.76 2.58 -18.48
N HIS A 127 2.01 1.65 -17.91
CA HIS A 127 1.42 0.52 -18.63
C HIS A 127 -0.11 0.58 -18.48
N PRO A 128 -0.82 1.24 -19.41
CA PRO A 128 -2.24 1.50 -19.25
C PRO A 128 -3.06 0.23 -19.06
N MET A 129 -3.83 0.17 -17.98
CA MET A 129 -4.75 -0.93 -17.73
C MET A 129 -5.94 -0.90 -18.68
N ALA A 130 -6.33 -2.06 -19.21
CA ALA A 130 -7.53 -2.23 -20.01
C ALA A 130 -8.79 -1.69 -19.29
N ALA A 131 -9.63 -0.95 -20.02
CA ALA A 131 -10.76 -0.21 -19.44
C ALA A 131 -11.73 -1.09 -18.63
N ALA A 132 -12.04 -2.30 -19.13
CA ALA A 132 -12.91 -3.24 -18.42
C ALA A 132 -12.31 -3.68 -17.07
N ARG A 133 -10.99 -3.92 -17.04
CA ARG A 133 -10.28 -4.30 -15.80
C ARG A 133 -10.20 -3.13 -14.83
N ARG A 134 -9.92 -1.91 -15.33
CA ARG A 134 -9.92 -0.70 -14.51
C ARG A 134 -11.27 -0.51 -13.82
N LYS A 135 -12.37 -0.60 -14.56
CA LYS A 135 -13.72 -0.50 -14.01
C LYS A 135 -13.98 -1.52 -12.90
N ALA A 136 -13.62 -2.79 -13.14
CA ALA A 136 -13.78 -3.85 -12.15
C ALA A 136 -12.92 -3.61 -10.89
N LEU A 137 -11.67 -3.16 -11.06
CA LEU A 137 -10.76 -2.86 -9.96
C LEU A 137 -11.23 -1.65 -9.15
N THR A 138 -11.71 -0.58 -9.80
CA THR A 138 -12.30 0.59 -9.12
C THR A 138 -13.49 0.20 -8.26
N LEU A 139 -14.41 -0.64 -8.76
CA LEU A 139 -15.54 -1.11 -7.95
C LEU A 139 -15.07 -1.92 -6.74
N LYS A 140 -14.10 -2.82 -6.93
CA LYS A 140 -13.53 -3.61 -5.83
C LYS A 140 -12.85 -2.70 -4.80
N PHE A 141 -12.03 -1.76 -5.25
CA PHE A 141 -11.35 -0.77 -4.41
C PHE A 141 -12.35 0.02 -3.56
N ALA A 142 -13.39 0.59 -4.18
CA ALA A 142 -14.42 1.37 -3.49
C ALA A 142 -15.16 0.54 -2.44
N ARG A 143 -15.56 -0.70 -2.77
CA ARG A 143 -16.23 -1.60 -1.82
C ARG A 143 -15.32 -1.98 -0.65
N THR A 144 -14.06 -2.30 -0.91
CA THR A 144 -13.09 -2.62 0.14
C THR A 144 -12.81 -1.43 1.06
N ALA A 145 -12.63 -0.23 0.51
CA ALA A 145 -12.44 0.98 1.29
C ALA A 145 -13.66 1.29 2.17
N ALA A 146 -14.86 1.27 1.59
CA ALA A 146 -16.11 1.52 2.31
C ALA A 146 -16.35 0.47 3.41
N HIS A 147 -16.09 -0.81 3.12
CA HIS A 147 -16.20 -1.88 4.11
C HIS A 147 -15.28 -1.67 5.31
N ARG A 148 -14.02 -1.30 5.07
CA ARG A 148 -13.07 -1.04 6.16
C ARG A 148 -13.43 0.20 6.97
N LEU A 149 -13.91 1.25 6.31
CA LEU A 149 -14.43 2.43 7.01
C LEU A 149 -15.63 2.08 7.89
N LEU A 150 -16.55 1.24 7.39
CA LEU A 150 -17.66 0.74 8.19
C LEU A 150 -17.18 -0.04 9.41
N GLN A 151 -16.19 -0.93 9.27
CA GLN A 151 -15.63 -1.68 10.41
C GLN A 151 -15.00 -0.79 11.49
N ILE A 152 -14.49 0.39 11.11
CA ILE A 152 -13.98 1.38 12.08
C ILE A 152 -15.15 2.05 12.82
N HIS A 153 -16.23 2.38 12.12
CA HIS A 153 -17.41 3.04 12.70
C HIS A 153 -18.35 2.09 13.45
N ASP A 154 -18.34 0.80 13.10
CA ASP A 154 -19.11 -0.27 13.72
C ASP A 154 -18.23 -1.52 13.95
N PRO A 155 -17.37 -1.51 14.99
CA PRO A 155 -16.44 -2.61 15.25
C PRO A 155 -17.12 -3.91 15.71
N ALA A 156 -18.32 -3.82 16.30
CA ALA A 156 -19.09 -4.98 16.74
C ALA A 156 -19.68 -5.76 15.55
N GLY A 157 -19.81 -5.10 14.40
CA GLY A 157 -20.43 -5.64 13.20
C GLY A 157 -21.95 -5.81 13.36
N PRO A 158 -22.63 -6.37 12.35
CA PRO A 158 -24.03 -6.70 12.48
C PRO A 158 -24.17 -7.68 13.66
N GLY A 159 -24.83 -7.24 14.73
CA GLY A 159 -25.22 -8.13 15.82
C GLY A 159 -25.90 -9.36 15.22
N ALA A 160 -25.56 -10.55 15.74
CA ALA A 160 -26.24 -11.78 15.33
C ALA A 160 -27.73 -11.63 15.68
N TYR A 161 -28.55 -11.37 14.66
CA TYR A 161 -30.01 -11.41 14.72
C TYR A 161 -30.50 -12.71 14.09
#